data_AF-A0A1I3FEH6-F1
#
_entry.id   AF-A0A1I3FEH6-F1
#
_cell.length_a   1.000
_cell.length_b   1.000
_cell.length_c   1.000
_cell.angle_alpha   90.00
_cell.angle_beta   90.00
_cell.angle_gamma   90.00
#
_symmetry.space_group_name_H-M   'P 1'
#
loop_
_entity.id
_entity.type
_entity.pdbx_description
1 polymer ?
#
loop_
_entity_poly.entity_id
_entity_poly.type
_entity_poly.pdbx_seq_one_letter_code
_entity_poly.pdbx_strand_id
1 'polypeptide(L)'
;MMLVRSYLVEDKEIMVLDGTAGYMPGEAAIRLLTSRQGVGADRVLVFTGTQEIPSFTAFTKDGVREELTAADYRVLSHTKVNFEIRLTDCFVGRMREADAVDETAAC
;
A
#
# COMPACT_ATOMS: atom_id res chain seq x y z
N MET A 1 -1.42 14.31 -4.11
CA MET A 1 -2.52 13.33 -4.20
C MET A 1 -1.91 11.99 -4.55
N MET A 2 -2.31 10.89 -3.90
CA MET A 2 -1.77 9.54 -4.15
C MET A 2 -2.85 8.64 -4.75
N LEU A 3 -2.49 7.80 -5.72
CA LEU A 3 -3.39 6.85 -6.37
C LEU A 3 -3.21 5.46 -5.77
N VAL A 4 -4.31 4.85 -5.35
CA VAL A 4 -4.36 3.47 -4.86
C VAL A 4 -5.32 2.68 -5.74
N ARG A 5 -4.90 1.50 -6.19
CA ARG A 5 -5.72 0.59 -6.98
C ARG A 5 -6.10 -0.59 -6.09
N SER A 6 -7.39 -0.81 -5.88
CA SER A 6 -7.88 -1.96 -5.14
C SER A 6 -8.35 -3.07 -6.09
N TYR A 7 -7.95 -4.29 -5.76
CA TYR A 7 -8.29 -5.52 -6.45
C TYR A 7 -8.92 -6.48 -5.46
N LEU A 8 -10.01 -7.12 -5.87
CA LEU A 8 -10.69 -8.15 -5.09
C LEU A 8 -10.31 -9.50 -5.72
N VAL A 9 -9.56 -10.31 -4.98
CA VAL A 9 -9.12 -11.64 -5.43
C VAL A 9 -9.45 -12.65 -4.33
N GLU A 10 -10.23 -13.67 -4.67
CA GLU A 10 -10.59 -14.76 -3.74
C GLU A 10 -11.14 -14.24 -2.39
N ASP A 11 -12.02 -13.25 -2.44
CA ASP A 11 -12.66 -12.60 -1.27
C ASP A 11 -11.70 -11.79 -0.37
N LYS A 12 -10.48 -11.52 -0.84
CA LYS A 12 -9.51 -10.64 -0.18
C LYS A 12 -9.31 -9.35 -0.96
N GLU A 13 -9.26 -8.24 -0.24
CA GLU A 13 -8.95 -6.94 -0.81
C GLU A 13 -7.45 -6.69 -0.80
N ILE A 14 -6.86 -6.60 -2.00
CA ILE A 14 -5.44 -6.33 -2.22
C ILE A 14 -5.32 -4.95 -2.86
N MET A 15 -4.66 -4.04 -2.16
CA MET A 15 -4.36 -2.71 -2.67
C MET A 15 -2.98 -2.66 -3.28
N VAL A 16 -2.83 -1.92 -4.38
CA VAL A 16 -1.56 -1.64 -5.04
C VAL A 16 -1.37 -0.14 -5.08
N LEU A 17 -0.21 0.31 -4.64
CA LEU A 17 0.15 1.72 -4.63
C LEU A 17 1.56 1.93 -5.16
N ASP A 18 1.75 3.07 -5.81
CA ASP A 18 3.02 3.45 -6.40
C ASP A 18 3.83 4.28 -5.39
N GLY A 19 4.81 3.64 -4.75
CA GLY A 19 5.69 4.29 -3.78
C GLY A 19 6.74 5.20 -4.42
N THR A 20 6.92 5.11 -5.75
CA THR A 20 7.92 5.90 -6.48
C THR A 20 7.38 7.28 -6.90
N ALA A 21 6.06 7.46 -6.87
CA ALA A 21 5.37 8.70 -7.23
C ALA A 21 5.39 9.78 -6.12
N GLY A 22 6.47 9.86 -5.34
CA GLY A 22 6.74 10.97 -4.41
C GLY A 22 6.53 10.70 -2.91
N TYR A 23 6.05 9.51 -2.54
CA TYR A 23 6.01 9.07 -1.14
C TYR A 23 6.04 7.54 -1.06
N MET A 24 7.02 7.02 -0.35
CA MET A 24 7.13 5.61 -0.02
C MET A 24 6.51 5.38 1.37
N PRO A 25 5.31 4.77 1.47
CA PRO A 25 4.69 4.52 2.77
C PRO A 25 5.47 3.45 3.54
N GLY A 26 5.72 3.74 4.83
CA GLY A 26 6.26 2.81 5.80
C GLY A 26 5.19 1.97 6.50
N GLU A 27 5.60 1.20 7.50
CA GLU A 27 4.73 0.22 8.19
C GLU A 27 3.56 0.90 8.91
N ALA A 28 3.82 2.04 9.57
CA ALA A 28 2.81 2.80 10.29
C ALA A 28 1.80 3.45 9.33
N ALA A 29 2.25 4.01 8.21
CA ALA A 29 1.38 4.53 7.16
C ALA A 29 0.49 3.43 6.56
N ILE A 30 1.04 2.25 6.31
CA ILE A 30 0.25 1.10 5.83
C ILE A 30 -0.79 0.71 6.87
N ARG A 31 -0.43 0.61 8.15
CA ARG A 31 -1.38 0.30 9.23
C ARG A 31 -2.51 1.33 9.31
N LEU A 32 -2.21 2.61 9.09
CA LEU A 32 -3.23 3.65 9.02
C LEU A 32 -4.16 3.48 7.81
N LEU A 33 -3.57 3.19 6.64
CA LEU A 33 -4.30 2.99 5.38
C LEU A 33 -5.27 1.80 5.45
N THR A 34 -4.84 0.69 6.05
CA THR A 34 -5.60 -0.56 6.19
C THR A 34 -6.56 -0.56 7.37
N SER A 35 -6.46 0.45 8.26
CA SER A 35 -7.39 0.62 9.37
C SER A 35 -8.79 0.99 8.89
N ARG A 36 -9.79 0.84 9.77
CA ARG A 36 -11.17 1.30 9.53
C ARG A 36 -11.29 2.83 9.33
N GLN A 37 -10.29 3.59 9.78
CA GLN A 37 -10.25 5.05 9.56
C GLN A 37 -9.59 5.40 8.23
N GLY A 38 -8.89 4.44 7.62
CA GLY A 38 -8.35 4.53 6.28
C GLY A 38 -9.31 3.92 5.26
N VAL A 39 -8.74 3.32 4.23
CA VAL A 39 -9.51 2.70 3.15
C VAL A 39 -9.97 1.30 3.54
N GLY A 40 -9.16 0.58 4.32
CA GLY A 40 -9.41 -0.80 4.71
C GLY A 40 -8.98 -1.78 3.62
N ALA A 41 -7.96 -2.60 3.90
CA ALA A 41 -7.51 -3.66 3.00
C ALA A 41 -6.95 -4.82 3.81
N ASP A 42 -7.01 -6.03 3.26
CA ASP A 42 -6.37 -7.19 3.87
C ASP A 42 -4.86 -7.20 3.61
N ARG A 43 -4.47 -6.68 2.44
CA ARG A 43 -3.08 -6.70 1.97
C ARG A 43 -2.78 -5.49 1.11
N VAL A 44 -1.56 -4.99 1.22
CA VAL A 44 -1.10 -3.83 0.45
C VAL A 44 0.21 -4.16 -0.25
N LEU A 45 0.30 -3.85 -1.54
CA LEU A 45 1.48 -3.99 -2.38
C LEU A 45 2.02 -2.60 -2.70
N VAL A 46 3.24 -2.32 -2.25
CA VAL A 46 3.96 -1.10 -2.56
C VAL A 46 4.91 -1.38 -3.71
N PHE A 47 4.76 -0.64 -4.81
CA PHE A 47 5.76 -0.63 -5.86
C PHE A 47 6.99 0.16 -5.40
N THR A 48 8.11 -0.53 -5.28
CA THR A 48 9.41 0.00 -4.82
C THR A 48 10.48 0.00 -5.91
N GLY A 49 10.22 -0.64 -7.06
CA GLY A 49 11.19 -0.81 -8.13
C GLY A 49 11.20 0.31 -9.18
N THR A 50 11.91 0.04 -10.27
CA THR A 50 11.95 0.92 -11.46
C THR A 50 11.17 0.28 -12.60
N GLN A 51 10.89 1.05 -13.67
CA GLN A 51 10.21 0.48 -14.85
C GLN A 51 10.99 -0.67 -15.51
N GLU A 52 12.31 -0.72 -15.31
CA GLU A 52 13.19 -1.78 -15.83
C GLU A 52 13.23 -3.02 -14.94
N ILE A 53 13.12 -2.84 -13.61
CA ILE A 53 13.11 -3.93 -12.62
C ILE A 53 11.94 -3.70 -11.66
N PRO A 54 10.75 -4.22 -11.97
CA PRO A 54 9.60 -4.04 -11.11
C PRO A 54 9.81 -4.80 -9.80
N SER A 55 9.91 -4.05 -8.70
CA SER A 55 10.03 -4.58 -7.35
C SER A 55 8.80 -4.17 -6.57
N PHE A 56 8.24 -5.11 -5.82
CA PHE A 56 7.10 -4.87 -4.96
C PHE A 56 7.40 -5.37 -3.55
N THR A 57 6.93 -4.63 -2.56
CA THR A 57 6.94 -5.03 -1.16
C THR A 57 5.51 -5.22 -0.71
N ALA A 58 5.19 -6.41 -0.20
CA ALA A 58 3.89 -6.69 0.35
C ALA A 58 3.85 -6.36 1.84
N PHE A 59 2.71 -5.84 2.29
CA PHE A 59 2.44 -5.54 3.67
C PHE A 59 1.10 -6.13 4.07
N THR A 60 1.02 -6.64 5.30
CA THR A 60 -0.25 -7.04 5.91
C THR A 60 -1.02 -5.81 6.39
N LYS A 61 -2.29 -6.02 6.75
CA LYS A 61 -3.11 -4.99 7.42
C LYS A 61 -2.47 -4.40 8.69
N ASP A 62 -1.58 -5.14 9.35
CA ASP A 62 -0.94 -4.71 10.59
C ASP A 62 0.35 -3.90 10.34
N GLY A 63 0.71 -3.69 9.06
CA GLY A 63 1.91 -2.99 8.64
C GLY A 63 3.16 -3.89 8.54
N VAL A 64 3.02 -5.20 8.72
CA VAL A 64 4.16 -6.14 8.69
C VAL A 64 4.55 -6.43 7.25
N ARG A 65 5.84 -6.29 6.93
CA ARG A 65 6.40 -6.68 5.63
C ARG A 65 6.38 -8.18 5.44
N GLU A 66 5.88 -8.62 4.29
CA GLU A 66 5.86 -10.02 3.88
C GLU A 66 6.39 -10.19 2.45
N GLU A 67 6.79 -11.41 2.13
CA GLU A 67 7.10 -11.78 0.75
C GLU A 67 5.83 -11.84 -0.11
N LEU A 68 6.01 -11.60 -1.41
CA LEU A 68 4.93 -11.70 -2.39
C LEU A 68 4.46 -13.15 -2.51
N THR A 69 3.15 -13.33 -2.46
CA THR A 69 2.48 -14.62 -2.66
C THR A 69 2.06 -14.80 -4.12
N ALA A 70 1.69 -16.02 -4.51
CA ALA A 70 1.15 -16.28 -5.84
C ALA A 70 -0.12 -15.46 -6.16
N ALA A 71 -0.93 -15.11 -5.15
CA ALA A 71 -2.10 -14.25 -5.33
C ALA A 71 -1.71 -12.80 -5.68
N ASP A 72 -0.62 -12.30 -5.10
CA ASP A 72 -0.10 -10.96 -5.38
C ASP A 72 0.35 -10.83 -6.84
N TYR A 73 1.07 -11.83 -7.36
CA TYR A 73 1.44 -11.86 -8.79
C TYR A 73 0.23 -11.96 -9.73
N ARG A 74 -0.86 -12.62 -9.32
CA ARG A 74 -2.12 -12.63 -10.08
C ARG A 74 -2.74 -11.24 -10.15
N VAL A 75 -2.70 -10.47 -9.06
CA VAL A 75 -3.16 -9.07 -9.05
C VAL A 75 -2.34 -8.21 -10.01
N LEU A 76 -1.02 -8.34 -9.98
CA LEU A 76 -0.11 -7.56 -10.84
C LEU A 76 -0.29 -7.86 -12.34
N SER A 77 -0.69 -9.09 -12.68
CA SER A 77 -1.04 -9.47 -14.06
C SER A 77 -2.48 -9.13 -14.45
N HIS A 78 -3.31 -8.66 -13.51
CA HIS A 78 -4.70 -8.34 -13.75
C HIS A 78 -4.85 -6.95 -14.37
N THR A 79 -5.42 -6.89 -15.58
CA THR A 79 -5.62 -5.64 -16.32
C THR A 79 -6.79 -4.81 -15.78
N LYS A 80 -7.76 -5.45 -15.12
CA LYS A 80 -8.98 -4.79 -14.65
C LYS A 80 -8.86 -4.46 -13.16
N VAL A 81 -8.78 -3.17 -12.87
CA VAL A 81 -8.86 -2.62 -11.51
C VAL A 81 -10.32 -2.63 -11.08
N ASN A 82 -10.60 -3.06 -9.84
CA ASN A 82 -11.98 -3.00 -9.31
C ASN A 82 -12.33 -1.60 -8.83
N PHE A 83 -11.43 -0.98 -8.06
CA PHE A 83 -11.61 0.38 -7.56
C PHE A 83 -10.33 1.21 -7.68
N GLU A 84 -10.49 2.44 -8.16
CA GLU A 84 -9.43 3.45 -8.11
C GLU A 84 -9.74 4.43 -6.99
N ILE A 85 -8.83 4.54 -6.03
CA ILE A 85 -9.00 5.31 -4.82
C ILE A 85 -7.96 6.42 -4.82
N ARG A 86 -8.44 7.66 -4.72
CA ARG A 86 -7.60 8.85 -4.76
C ARG A 86 -7.46 9.39 -3.35
N LEU A 87 -6.30 9.16 -2.75
CA LEU A 87 -5.97 9.70 -1.43
C LEU A 87 -5.65 11.19 -1.57
N THR A 88 -6.39 12.00 -0.81
CA THR A 88 -6.18 13.45 -0.74
C THR A 88 -4.84 13.76 -0.07
N ASP A 89 -4.30 14.94 -0.35
CA ASP A 89 -3.04 15.39 0.27
C ASP A 89 -3.12 15.45 1.79
N CYS A 90 -4.31 15.71 2.35
CA CYS A 90 -4.53 15.69 3.79
C CYS A 90 -4.32 14.28 4.38
N PHE A 91 -4.84 13.24 3.73
CA PHE A 91 -4.66 11.87 4.21
C PHE A 91 -3.22 11.39 4.03
N VAL A 92 -2.60 11.71 2.89
CA VAL A 92 -1.17 11.43 2.65
C VAL A 92 -0.29 12.15 3.68
N GLY A 93 -0.65 13.36 4.10
CA GLY A 93 0.01 14.07 5.20
C GLY A 93 -0.03 13.29 6.51
N ARG A 94 -1.19 12.76 6.89
CA ARG A 94 -1.34 11.91 8.09
C ARG A 94 -0.54 10.60 8.01
N MET A 95 -0.44 10.02 6.82
CA MET A 95 0.40 8.84 6.60
C MET A 95 1.88 9.17 6.86
N ARG A 96 2.37 10.30 6.31
CA ARG A 96 3.74 10.77 6.57
C ARG A 96 4.00 11.06 8.04
N GLU A 97 3.04 11.69 8.73
CA GLU A 97 3.12 11.93 10.17
C GLU A 97 3.19 10.61 10.95
N ALA A 98 2.39 9.61 10.57
CA ALA A 98 2.40 8.30 11.21
C ALA A 98 3.76 7.61 11.06
N ASP A 99 4.34 7.64 9.85
CA ASP A 99 5.70 7.11 9.63
C ASP A 99 6.75 7.89 10.42
N ALA A 100 6.68 9.23 10.45
CA ALA A 100 7.64 10.05 11.18
C ALA A 100 7.58 9.80 12.70
N VAL A 101 6.38 9.63 13.26
CA VAL A 101 6.21 9.29 14.68
C VAL A 101 6.79 7.90 14.98
N ASP A 102 6.53 6.93 14.12
CA ASP A 102 7.05 5.56 14.28
C ASP A 102 8.59 5.53 14.20
N GLU A 103 9.19 6.27 13.27
CA GLU A 103 10.64 6.45 13.18
C GLU A 103 11.22 7.09 14.44
N THR A 104 10.56 8.10 15.01
CA THR A 104 11.02 8.73 16.26
C THR A 104 10.87 7.84 17.49
N ALA A 105 9.92 6.90 17.50
CA ALA A 105 9.72 5.95 18.59
C ALA A 105 10.70 4.77 18.55
N ALA A 106 11.31 4.51 17.38
CA ALA A 106 12.30 3.45 17.19
C ALA A 106 13.75 3.88 17.51
N CYS A 107 14.00 5.18 17.72
CA CYS A 107 15.28 5.76 18.14
C CYS A 107 15.38 5.88 19.66
#